data_AF-N1V523-F1
#
_entry.id   AF-N1V523-F1
#
_cell.length_a   1.000
_cell.length_b   1.000
_cell.length_c   1.000
_cell.angle_alpha   90.00
_cell.angle_beta   90.00
_cell.angle_gamma   90.00
#
_symmetry.space_group_name_H-M   'P 1'
#
loop_
_entity.id
_entity.type
_entity.pdbx_description
1 polymer ?
#
loop_
_entity_poly.entity_id
_entity_poly.type
_entity_poly.pdbx_seq_one_letter_code
_entity_poly.pdbx_strand_id
1 'polypeptide(L)'
;MMKDLDCGSLPICGDDGMLKGVITDRDIVVKCLAEGKDAKAMQAADLAQGKPHWIDADANIDEAIQMMERYQVRRLPVITDHKLVGIVSQGDIARNYTEQKVGEMVEHVSARKPMQMS
;
A
#
# COMPACT_ATOMS: atom_id res chain seq x y z
N MET A 1 -3.90 -13.17 8.95
CA MET A 1 -2.85 -12.25 8.46
C MET A 1 -3.12 -10.80 8.85
N MET A 2 -4.03 -10.05 8.21
CA MET A 2 -4.25 -8.62 8.53
C MET A 2 -4.53 -8.34 10.01
N LYS A 3 -5.44 -9.14 10.61
CA LYS A 3 -5.73 -9.09 12.05
C LYS A 3 -4.48 -9.37 12.90
N ASP A 4 -3.75 -10.42 12.58
CA ASP A 4 -2.64 -10.91 13.40
C ASP A 4 -1.41 -9.99 13.30
N LEU A 5 -1.26 -9.28 12.18
CA LEU A 5 -0.18 -8.33 11.90
C LEU A 5 -0.57 -6.87 12.19
N ASP A 6 -1.79 -6.63 12.67
CA ASP A 6 -2.37 -5.30 12.90
C ASP A 6 -2.17 -4.34 11.70
N CYS A 7 -2.48 -4.83 10.50
CA CYS A 7 -2.27 -4.08 9.26
C CYS A 7 -3.50 -4.09 8.35
N GLY A 8 -3.77 -2.94 7.71
CA GLY A 8 -4.89 -2.77 6.77
C GLY A 8 -4.54 -3.04 5.30
N SER A 9 -3.32 -3.50 5.01
CA SER A 9 -2.89 -3.86 3.66
C SER A 9 -1.83 -4.94 3.68
N LEU A 10 -1.84 -5.79 2.65
CA LEU A 10 -0.88 -6.86 2.46
C LEU A 10 -0.40 -6.91 1.01
N PRO A 11 0.90 -7.14 0.77
CA PRO A 11 1.40 -7.46 -0.56
C PRO A 11 1.03 -8.91 -0.90
N ILE A 12 0.76 -9.15 -2.17
CA ILE A 12 0.51 -10.47 -2.74
C ILE A 12 1.74 -10.84 -3.54
N CYS A 13 2.42 -11.92 -3.16
CA CYS A 13 3.58 -12.45 -3.87
C CYS A 13 3.23 -13.77 -4.56
N GLY A 14 3.87 -14.03 -5.68
CA GLY A 14 3.87 -15.37 -6.28
C GLY A 14 4.86 -16.29 -5.56
N ASP A 15 4.87 -17.56 -5.94
CA ASP A 15 5.83 -18.56 -5.45
C ASP A 15 7.29 -18.20 -5.79
N ASP A 16 7.48 -17.34 -6.79
CA ASP A 16 8.77 -16.76 -7.19
C ASP A 16 9.26 -15.63 -6.25
N GLY A 17 8.46 -15.25 -5.25
CA GLY A 17 8.72 -14.13 -4.35
C GLY A 17 8.51 -12.75 -4.98
N MET A 18 8.06 -12.70 -6.24
CA MET A 18 7.80 -11.44 -6.93
C MET A 18 6.47 -10.86 -6.50
N LEU A 19 6.42 -9.54 -6.33
CA LEU A 19 5.20 -8.81 -6.03
C LEU A 19 4.22 -8.87 -7.22
N LYS A 20 3.03 -9.40 -6.99
CA LYS A 20 1.94 -9.52 -7.99
C LYS A 20 0.82 -8.50 -7.76
N GLY A 21 0.65 -8.02 -6.53
CA GLY A 21 -0.36 -7.03 -6.20
C GLY A 21 -0.31 -6.60 -4.74
N VAL A 22 -1.23 -5.71 -4.36
CA VAL A 22 -1.49 -5.34 -2.97
C VAL A 22 -2.99 -5.40 -2.73
N ILE A 23 -3.40 -5.94 -1.59
CA ILE A 23 -4.78 -5.97 -1.13
C ILE A 23 -4.93 -5.13 0.13
N THR A 24 -6.01 -4.37 0.23
CA THR A 24 -6.35 -3.53 1.38
C THR A 24 -7.67 -3.95 2.04
N ASP A 25 -7.90 -3.51 3.27
CA ASP A 25 -9.20 -3.60 3.94
C ASP A 25 -10.35 -3.04 3.08
N ARG A 26 -10.11 -1.92 2.40
CA ARG A 26 -11.05 -1.29 1.47
C ARG A 26 -11.37 -2.20 0.29
N ASP A 27 -10.39 -2.92 -0.26
CA ASP A 27 -10.66 -3.87 -1.34
C ASP A 27 -11.60 -4.98 -0.87
N ILE A 28 -11.35 -5.53 0.32
CA ILE A 28 -12.22 -6.56 0.91
C ILE A 28 -13.63 -6.00 1.13
N VAL A 29 -13.75 -4.82 1.75
CA VAL A 29 -15.05 -4.21 2.05
C VAL A 29 -15.82 -3.88 0.77
N VAL A 30 -15.19 -3.18 -0.17
CA VAL A 30 -15.88 -2.62 -1.35
C VAL A 30 -16.12 -3.68 -2.42
N LYS A 31 -15.22 -4.63 -2.64
CA LYS A 31 -15.29 -5.56 -3.78
C LYS A 31 -15.76 -6.98 -3.41
N CYS A 32 -15.70 -7.33 -2.12
CA CYS A 32 -16.23 -8.60 -1.61
C CYS A 32 -17.52 -8.37 -0.82
N LEU A 33 -17.43 -7.68 0.31
CA LEU A 33 -18.53 -7.63 1.28
C LEU A 33 -19.71 -6.82 0.76
N ALA A 34 -19.47 -5.63 0.20
CA ALA A 34 -20.52 -4.77 -0.36
C ALA A 34 -21.23 -5.42 -1.57
N GLU A 35 -20.54 -6.31 -2.28
CA GLU A 35 -21.07 -7.08 -3.42
C GLU A 35 -21.78 -8.38 -2.99
N GLY A 36 -21.89 -8.65 -1.68
CA GLY A 36 -22.52 -9.86 -1.15
C GLY A 36 -21.77 -11.16 -1.45
N LYS A 37 -20.48 -11.09 -1.79
CA LYS A 37 -19.65 -12.27 -2.09
C LYS A 37 -19.15 -12.91 -0.79
N ASP A 38 -18.96 -14.23 -0.83
CA ASP A 38 -18.37 -14.96 0.28
C ASP A 38 -16.85 -14.78 0.31
N ALA A 39 -16.36 -14.07 1.35
CA ALA A 39 -14.94 -13.85 1.57
C ALA A 39 -14.13 -15.15 1.76
N LYS A 40 -14.77 -16.26 2.15
CA LYS A 40 -14.11 -17.56 2.25
C LYS A 40 -13.87 -18.24 0.91
N ALA A 41 -14.62 -17.86 -0.12
CA ALA A 41 -14.53 -18.45 -1.46
C ALA A 41 -13.66 -17.62 -2.42
N MET A 42 -13.27 -16.40 -2.03
CA MET A 42 -12.54 -15.47 -2.87
C MET A 42 -11.02 -15.57 -2.64
N GLN A 43 -10.23 -15.35 -3.69
CA GLN A 43 -8.78 -15.20 -3.55
C GLN A 43 -8.40 -13.73 -3.42
N ALA A 44 -7.27 -13.47 -2.76
CA ALA A 44 -6.75 -12.10 -2.65
C ALA A 44 -6.43 -11.49 -4.02
N ALA A 45 -6.01 -12.31 -4.99
CA ALA A 45 -5.74 -11.89 -6.36
C ALA A 45 -6.98 -11.38 -7.10
N ASP A 46 -8.18 -11.86 -6.75
CA ASP A 46 -9.45 -11.41 -7.35
C ASP A 46 -9.84 -9.99 -6.87
N LEU A 47 -9.29 -9.59 -5.72
CA LEU A 47 -9.60 -8.33 -5.02
C LEU A 47 -8.57 -7.24 -5.29
N ALA A 48 -7.30 -7.63 -5.39
CA ALA A 48 -6.22 -6.72 -5.74
C ALA A 48 -6.44 -6.17 -7.15
N GLN A 49 -6.32 -4.85 -7.32
CA GLN A 49 -6.41 -4.20 -8.62
C GLN A 49 -5.28 -3.20 -8.80
N GLY A 50 -4.93 -2.96 -10.07
CA GLY A 50 -3.87 -2.03 -10.44
C GLY A 50 -2.48 -2.63 -10.36
N LYS A 51 -1.50 -1.90 -10.90
CA LYS A 51 -0.10 -2.25 -10.73
C LYS A 51 0.34 -1.84 -9.33
N PRO A 52 0.93 -2.73 -8.52
CA PRO A 52 1.41 -2.33 -7.22
C PRO A 52 2.52 -1.28 -7.39
N HIS A 53 2.38 -0.16 -6.70
CA HIS A 53 3.47 0.81 -6.55
C HIS A 53 4.40 0.29 -5.46
N TRP A 54 5.70 0.33 -5.72
CA TRP A 54 6.74 -0.18 -4.84
C TRP A 54 7.93 0.76 -4.90
N ILE A 55 8.86 0.59 -3.97
CA ILE A 55 10.11 1.33 -3.93
C ILE A 55 11.30 0.39 -3.81
N ASP A 56 12.43 0.79 -4.38
CA ASP A 56 13.69 0.06 -4.25
C ASP A 56 14.22 0.15 -2.81
N ALA A 57 14.85 -0.91 -2.30
CA ALA A 57 15.44 -0.89 -0.97
C ALA A 57 16.59 0.10 -0.81
N ASP A 58 17.25 0.47 -1.91
CA ASP A 58 18.34 1.46 -1.89
C ASP A 58 17.83 2.91 -2.02
N ALA A 59 16.52 3.09 -2.25
CA ALA A 59 15.93 4.42 -2.35
C ALA A 59 15.93 5.14 -1.01
N ASN A 60 16.07 6.47 -1.06
CA ASN A 60 15.99 7.28 0.14
C ASN A 60 14.54 7.54 0.57
N ILE A 61 14.38 8.09 1.77
CA ILE A 61 13.04 8.35 2.33
C ILE A 61 12.25 9.40 1.56
N ASP A 62 12.91 10.38 0.96
CA ASP A 62 12.21 11.44 0.22
C ASP A 62 11.60 10.88 -1.06
N GLU A 63 12.26 9.91 -1.69
CA GLU A 63 11.69 9.14 -2.80
C GLU A 63 10.47 8.33 -2.35
N ALA A 64 10.51 7.72 -1.15
CA ALA A 64 9.37 7.01 -0.58
C ALA A 64 8.17 7.94 -0.35
N ILE A 65 8.42 9.12 0.23
CA ILE A 65 7.41 10.14 0.46
C ILE A 65 6.81 10.60 -0.88
N GLN A 66 7.64 10.96 -1.86
CA GLN A 66 7.17 11.39 -3.18
C GLN A 66 6.32 10.32 -3.87
N MET A 67 6.67 9.03 -3.73
CA MET A 67 5.89 7.91 -4.26
C MET A 67 4.55 7.78 -3.52
N MET A 68 4.55 7.88 -2.19
CA MET A 68 3.32 7.87 -1.38
C MET A 68 2.38 9.01 -1.77
N GLU A 69 2.91 10.21 -1.97
CA GLU A 69 2.15 11.39 -2.38
C GLU A 69 1.62 11.25 -3.81
N ARG A 70 2.48 10.89 -4.77
CA ARG A 70 2.11 10.76 -6.17
C ARG A 70 0.98 9.76 -6.37
N TYR A 71 1.05 8.62 -5.69
CA TYR A 71 0.09 7.53 -5.85
C TYR A 71 -0.99 7.49 -4.77
N GLN A 72 -0.96 8.44 -3.82
CA GLN A 72 -1.92 8.54 -2.71
C GLN A 72 -2.01 7.23 -1.91
N VAL A 73 -0.85 6.62 -1.66
CA VAL A 73 -0.71 5.36 -0.91
C VAL A 73 0.01 5.62 0.40
N ARG A 74 -0.42 4.93 1.46
CA ARG A 74 0.18 5.08 2.81
C ARG A 74 1.26 4.05 3.12
N ARG A 75 1.42 3.06 2.25
CA ARG A 75 2.39 1.97 2.39
C ARG A 75 2.96 1.64 1.03
N LEU A 76 4.26 1.38 0.98
CA LEU A 76 4.97 0.93 -0.21
C LEU A 76 5.68 -0.39 0.12
N PRO A 77 5.40 -1.45 -0.66
CA PRO A 77 6.29 -2.60 -0.77
C PRO A 77 7.71 -2.16 -1.11
N VAL A 78 8.69 -2.74 -0.42
CA VAL A 78 10.12 -2.53 -0.67
C VAL A 78 10.65 -3.73 -1.42
N ILE A 79 11.33 -3.49 -2.55
CA ILE A 79 11.81 -4.52 -3.46
C ILE A 79 13.33 -4.43 -3.65
N THR A 80 13.99 -5.58 -3.68
CA THR A 80 15.38 -5.75 -4.10
C THR A 80 15.46 -6.98 -4.99
N ASP A 81 16.24 -6.94 -6.07
CA ASP A 81 16.39 -8.08 -7.00
C ASP A 81 15.05 -8.72 -7.44
N HIS A 82 14.06 -7.87 -7.73
CA HIS A 82 12.69 -8.25 -8.09
C HIS A 82 11.87 -9.00 -7.02
N LYS A 83 12.38 -9.09 -5.79
CA LYS A 83 11.73 -9.76 -4.66
C LYS A 83 11.25 -8.77 -3.62
N LEU A 84 10.10 -9.05 -3.02
CA LEU A 84 9.62 -8.31 -1.87
C LEU A 84 10.52 -8.59 -0.67
N VAL A 85 11.10 -7.55 -0.08
CA VAL A 85 11.95 -7.65 1.13
C VAL A 85 11.32 -6.98 2.35
N GLY A 86 10.31 -6.14 2.17
CA GLY A 86 9.61 -5.49 3.28
C GLY A 86 8.51 -4.55 2.84
N ILE A 87 8.01 -3.76 3.79
CA ILE A 87 7.08 -2.66 3.58
C ILE A 87 7.57 -1.47 4.38
N VAL A 88 7.48 -0.28 3.79
CA VAL A 88 7.58 1.00 4.50
C VAL A 88 6.20 1.65 4.54
N SER A 89 5.81 2.20 5.68
CA SER A 89 4.55 2.90 5.87
C SER A 89 4.73 4.35 6.29
N GLN A 90 3.71 5.16 6.03
CA GLN A 90 3.55 6.50 6.57
C GLN A 90 3.70 6.51 8.11
N GLY A 91 3.26 5.44 8.78
CA GLY A 91 3.42 5.28 10.23
C GLY A 91 4.86 5.04 10.66
N ASP A 92 5.67 4.38 9.84
CA ASP A 92 7.10 4.21 10.09
C ASP A 92 7.82 5.54 9.94
N ILE A 93 7.43 6.34 8.93
CA ILE A 93 7.95 7.70 8.74
C ILE A 93 7.58 8.57 9.95
N ALA A 94 6.32 8.51 10.40
CA ALA A 94 5.83 9.26 11.55
C ALA A 94 6.59 8.99 12.86
N ARG A 95 7.14 7.78 13.02
CA ARG A 95 7.88 7.39 14.24
C ARG A 95 9.37 7.73 14.20
N ASN A 96 9.94 7.91 13.00
CA ASN A 96 11.39 7.99 12.82
C ASN A 96 11.89 9.34 12.28
N TYR A 97 10.99 10.25 11.90
CA TYR A 97 11.33 11.54 11.28
C TYR A 97 10.72 12.74 12.02
N THR A 98 11.17 13.94 11.66
CA THR A 98 10.75 15.20 12.32
C THR A 98 9.29 15.52 12.08
N GLU A 99 8.65 16.20 13.03
CA GLU A 99 7.25 16.63 12.92
C GLU A 99 6.97 17.43 11.65
N GLN A 100 7.91 18.30 11.24
CA GLN A 100 7.81 19.05 9.99
C GLN A 100 7.68 18.12 8.77
N LYS A 101 8.61 17.15 8.64
CA LYS A 101 8.61 16.22 7.50
C LYS A 101 7.37 15.32 7.50
N VAL A 102 6.93 14.91 8.68
CA VAL A 102 5.68 14.14 8.84
C VAL A 102 4.46 14.97 8.45
N GLY A 103 4.43 16.25 8.84
CA GLY A 103 3.36 17.18 8.48
C GLY A 103 3.23 17.38 6.98
N GLU A 104 4.34 17.68 6.30
CA GLU A 104 4.41 17.83 4.84
C GLU A 104 3.89 16.57 4.12
N MET A 105 4.38 15.39 4.51
CA MET A 105 3.91 14.11 3.95
C MET A 105 2.41 13.89 4.20
N VAL A 106 1.92 14.13 5.42
CA VAL A 106 0.50 13.91 5.76
C VAL A 106 -0.39 14.82 4.92
N GLU A 107 0.00 16.08 4.75
CA GLU A 107 -0.72 17.06 3.94
C GLU A 107 -0.87 16.55 2.50
N HIS A 108 0.23 16.16 1.87
CA HIS A 108 0.23 15.75 0.46
C HIS A 108 -0.39 14.37 0.21
N VAL A 109 -0.16 13.39 1.10
CA VAL A 109 -0.75 12.03 0.98
C VAL A 109 -2.25 12.04 1.30
N SER A 110 -2.71 12.95 2.15
CA SER A 110 -4.14 13.03 2.55
C SER A 110 -4.94 14.01 1.70
N ALA A 111 -4.29 14.90 0.95
CA ALA A 111 -4.94 15.83 0.03
C ALA A 111 -5.64 15.06 -1.10
N ARG A 112 -6.96 14.86 -0.96
CA ARG A 112 -7.79 14.34 -2.06
C ARG A 112 -7.59 15.21 -3.30
N LYS A 113 -7.00 14.65 -4.37
CA LYS A 113 -7.29 15.20 -5.70
C LYS A 113 -8.81 15.10 -5.92
N PRO A 114 -9.50 16.20 -6.25
CA PRO A 114 -10.92 16.13 -6.55
C PRO A 114 -11.12 15.09 -7.67
N MET A 115 -12.09 14.21 -7.47
CA MET A 115 -12.47 13.20 -8.45
C MET A 115 -12.85 13.94 -9.74
N GLN A 116 -12.00 13.85 -10.77
CA GLN A 116 -12.40 14.30 -12.10
C GLN A 116 -13.50 13.34 -12.55
N MET A 117 -14.76 13.78 -12.45
CA MET A 117 -15.87 13.09 -13.10
C MET A 117 -15.69 13.29 -14.60
N SER A 118 -15.24 12.25 -15.29
CA SER A 118 -15.38 12.11 -16.74
C SER A 118 -16.72 11.49 -17.08
#